data_AF-A0A5N9C8M4-F1
#
_entry.id   AF-A0A5N9C8M4-F1
#
_cell.length_a   1.000
_cell.length_b   1.000
_cell.length_c   1.000
_cell.angle_alpha   90.00
_cell.angle_beta   90.00
_cell.angle_gamma   90.00
#
_symmetry.space_group_name_H-M   'P 1'
#
loop_
_entity.id
_entity.type
_entity.pdbx_description
1 polymer ?
#
loop_
_entity_poly.entity_id
_entity_poly.type
_entity_poly.pdbx_seq_one_letter_code
_entity_poly.pdbx_strand_id
1 'polypeptide(L)'
;MAWVRGATKRCPRALDHGCEDSRNAFDTGHAGGAAGSRGLGSHTRSPPHRNTRTICTRGPPSKSRTVIMIARSKAIESILEQLDDETAVLSTTGMITREVYAAKDRPGNFYMIGSMGLTSSVALGVSLLNPERETVILEGDGSALMSMGTLALIASETPANLIHVILDNESYESTGAQPTISSQIALDDIASAAGYQSVHRVDDDEGIKTEIAACKTSPGPHLILVKCSIAPVPGIGRVDLTAVEIRDRFSAHLG
;
A
#
# COMPACT_ATOMS: atom_id res chain seq x y z
N MET A 1 -29.31 -13.71 5.18
CA MET A 1 -30.66 -13.48 4.62
C MET A 1 -31.48 -12.70 5.64
N ALA A 2 -32.22 -11.63 5.38
CA ALA A 2 -32.43 -10.79 4.21
C ALA A 2 -33.13 -9.52 4.72
N TRP A 3 -32.60 -8.34 4.43
CA TRP A 3 -33.28 -7.04 4.52
C TRP A 3 -32.68 -6.26 3.33
N VAL A 4 -33.39 -5.81 2.31
CA VAL A 4 -34.62 -5.03 2.32
C VAL A 4 -35.39 -5.29 1.01
N ARG A 5 -36.70 -5.56 1.10
CA ARG A 5 -37.64 -5.37 -0.03
C ARG A 5 -38.30 -3.99 0.12
N GLY A 6 -38.46 -3.33 -1.02
CA GLY A 6 -38.71 -1.90 -1.12
C GLY A 6 -40.12 -1.43 -0.80
N ALA A 7 -40.21 -0.11 -0.69
CA ALA A 7 -41.45 0.64 -0.83
C ALA A 7 -41.18 1.79 -1.82
N THR A 8 -41.82 1.71 -2.98
CA THR A 8 -41.97 2.80 -3.93
C THR A 8 -43.09 3.72 -3.46
N LYS A 9 -42.89 5.04 -3.55
CA LYS A 9 -43.84 6.00 -4.16
C LYS A 9 -43.35 7.47 -4.05
N ARG A 10 -43.08 8.01 -5.24
CA ARG A 10 -43.31 9.37 -5.78
C ARG A 10 -42.82 10.62 -5.03
N CYS A 11 -41.97 11.33 -5.77
CA CYS A 11 -41.57 12.74 -5.70
C CYS A 11 -42.74 13.70 -5.99
N PRO A 12 -42.66 14.96 -5.51
CA PRO A 12 -42.56 16.07 -6.47
C PRO A 12 -41.43 17.07 -6.17
N ARG A 13 -40.76 17.48 -7.26
CA ARG A 13 -39.96 18.72 -7.47
C ARG A 13 -40.79 19.97 -7.06
N ALA A 14 -40.29 21.15 -6.72
CA ALA A 14 -38.99 21.85 -6.82
C ALA A 14 -38.99 23.10 -5.89
N LEU A 15 -37.91 23.90 -5.98
CA LEU A 15 -37.65 25.26 -5.47
C LEU A 15 -37.00 25.27 -4.07
N ASP A 16 -35.93 26.01 -3.78
CA ASP A 16 -35.20 27.08 -4.46
C ASP A 16 -33.79 27.18 -3.85
N HIS A 17 -32.80 27.67 -4.61
CA HIS A 17 -31.45 27.93 -4.10
C HIS A 17 -31.44 29.22 -3.27
N GLY A 18 -31.04 29.14 -2.00
CA GLY A 18 -30.77 30.28 -1.14
C GLY A 18 -29.59 29.98 -0.22
N CYS A 19 -28.41 30.47 -0.61
CA CYS A 19 -27.20 30.51 0.21
C CYS A 19 -27.26 31.80 1.03
N GLU A 20 -27.28 31.72 2.37
CA GLU A 20 -26.69 32.75 3.24
C GLU A 20 -26.69 32.33 4.72
N ASP A 21 -25.48 32.34 5.27
CA ASP A 21 -25.07 32.88 6.57
C ASP A 21 -25.68 32.40 7.90
N SER A 22 -24.77 31.72 8.62
CA SER A 22 -24.31 32.04 9.97
C SER A 22 -25.34 32.25 11.09
N ARG A 23 -25.29 31.34 12.08
CA ARG A 23 -25.37 31.71 13.51
C ARG A 23 -25.00 30.55 14.42
N ASN A 24 -23.89 30.74 15.13
CA ASN A 24 -23.52 30.05 16.36
C ASN A 24 -24.51 30.48 17.46
N ALA A 25 -25.08 29.52 18.20
CA ALA A 25 -25.81 29.79 19.43
C ALA A 25 -25.78 28.57 20.35
N PHE A 26 -24.85 28.56 21.30
CA PHE A 26 -24.96 27.86 22.57
C PHE A 26 -24.14 28.65 23.59
N ASP A 27 -24.82 29.36 24.48
CA ASP A 27 -24.83 29.04 25.92
C ASP A 27 -25.28 30.27 26.73
N THR A 28 -26.31 30.09 27.55
CA THR A 28 -26.84 31.10 28.48
C THR A 28 -26.82 30.51 29.88
N GLY A 29 -25.93 31.02 30.73
CA GLY A 29 -25.81 30.66 32.14
C GLY A 29 -25.69 31.91 33.01
N HIS A 30 -26.59 32.04 33.99
CA HIS A 30 -26.91 33.21 34.81
C HIS A 30 -25.89 33.65 35.88
N ALA A 31 -25.90 34.97 36.13
CA ALA A 31 -26.01 35.70 37.42
C ALA A 31 -24.80 35.90 38.39
N GLY A 32 -24.58 37.19 38.73
CA GLY A 32 -24.49 37.62 40.13
C GLY A 32 -23.29 38.51 40.56
N GLY A 33 -23.56 39.78 40.91
CA GLY A 33 -23.04 40.36 42.16
C GLY A 33 -21.91 41.44 42.16
N ALA A 34 -22.34 42.71 42.29
CA ALA A 34 -21.84 43.77 43.19
C ALA A 34 -20.40 44.39 43.11
N ALA A 35 -20.42 45.68 42.73
CA ALA A 35 -19.65 46.88 43.12
C ALA A 35 -18.39 46.82 44.02
N GLY A 36 -17.32 47.51 43.59
CA GLY A 36 -16.18 47.95 44.43
C GLY A 36 -15.09 48.78 43.72
N SER A 37 -15.18 50.11 43.86
CA SER A 37 -14.17 51.19 43.77
C SER A 37 -12.80 51.04 43.05
N ARG A 38 -12.61 51.95 42.07
CA ARG A 38 -11.44 52.82 41.74
C ARG A 38 -10.00 52.27 41.85
N GLY A 39 -9.34 52.20 40.70
CA GLY A 39 -7.88 52.26 40.55
C GLY A 39 -7.49 52.55 39.11
N LEU A 40 -7.08 53.79 38.81
CA LEU A 40 -6.52 54.21 37.53
C LEU A 40 -5.13 53.59 37.36
N GLY A 41 -4.96 52.73 36.34
CA GLY A 41 -3.69 52.11 35.95
C GLY A 41 -3.50 52.19 34.44
N SER A 42 -2.40 52.81 34.04
CA SER A 42 -1.99 53.19 32.68
C SER A 42 -2.00 52.05 31.66
N HIS A 43 -2.70 52.26 30.55
CA HIS A 43 -2.63 51.43 29.35
C HIS A 43 -1.32 51.69 28.59
N THR A 44 -0.33 50.80 28.74
CA THR A 44 0.79 50.69 27.80
C THR A 44 0.41 49.70 26.70
N ARG A 45 0.14 50.21 25.48
CA ARG A 45 -0.09 49.39 24.29
C ARG A 45 1.22 48.72 23.86
N SER A 46 1.27 47.39 23.90
CA SER A 46 2.33 46.58 23.27
C SER A 46 2.23 46.67 21.73
N PRO A 47 3.35 46.71 21.00
CA PRO A 47 3.34 46.76 19.54
C PRO A 47 2.98 45.40 18.92
N PRO A 48 2.47 45.36 17.67
CA PRO A 48 2.05 44.11 17.03
C PRO A 48 3.26 43.25 16.66
N HIS A 49 3.18 41.95 16.98
CA HIS A 49 4.14 40.92 16.56
C HIS A 49 4.20 40.86 15.02
N ARG A 50 5.34 41.26 14.45
CA ARG A 50 5.63 41.16 13.01
C ARG A 50 6.02 39.71 12.70
N ASN A 51 5.14 38.98 12.02
CA ASN A 51 5.37 37.60 11.59
C ASN A 51 6.31 37.58 10.38
N THR A 52 7.61 37.48 10.61
CA THR A 52 8.60 37.28 9.53
C THR A 52 8.69 35.80 9.20
N ARG A 53 7.93 35.34 8.20
CA ARG A 53 8.20 34.05 7.53
C ARG A 53 9.53 34.17 6.80
N THR A 54 10.57 33.52 7.32
CA THR A 54 11.81 33.29 6.59
C THR A 54 11.50 32.41 5.39
N ILE A 55 11.59 32.96 4.18
CA ILE A 55 11.56 32.17 2.95
C ILE A 55 12.91 31.47 2.86
N CYS A 56 12.94 30.16 3.10
CA CYS A 56 14.10 29.33 2.78
C CYS A 56 14.30 29.33 1.26
N THR A 57 15.24 30.13 0.76
CA THR A 57 15.72 30.02 -0.62
C THR A 57 16.53 28.73 -0.73
N ARG A 58 15.95 27.70 -1.38
CA ARG A 58 16.68 26.48 -1.71
C ARG A 58 17.86 26.85 -2.62
N GLY A 59 19.07 26.43 -2.24
CA GLY A 59 20.24 26.52 -3.11
C GLY A 59 20.04 25.74 -4.42
N PRO A 60 20.90 25.97 -5.43
CA PRO A 60 20.78 25.29 -6.71
C PRO A 60 20.79 23.76 -6.51
N PRO A 61 19.99 23.00 -7.30
CA PRO A 61 19.94 21.55 -7.17
C PRO A 61 21.33 20.98 -7.37
N SER A 62 21.80 20.19 -6.41
CA SER A 62 23.00 19.38 -6.58
C SER A 62 22.78 18.45 -7.78
N LYS A 63 23.83 18.25 -8.58
CA LYS A 63 23.78 17.38 -9.76
C LYS A 63 23.23 16.02 -9.37
N SER A 64 22.04 15.69 -9.88
CA SER A 64 21.37 14.40 -9.69
C SER A 64 22.31 13.30 -10.16
N ARG A 65 22.75 12.46 -9.22
CA ARG A 65 23.34 11.16 -9.53
C ARG A 65 22.18 10.35 -10.10
N THR A 66 22.24 9.97 -11.38
CA THR A 66 21.25 9.06 -11.97
C THR A 66 21.35 7.73 -11.23
N VAL A 67 20.46 7.51 -10.28
CA VAL A 67 20.29 6.21 -9.63
C VAL A 67 19.67 5.31 -10.69
N ILE A 68 20.44 4.35 -11.19
CA ILE A 68 19.92 3.32 -12.08
C ILE A 68 19.18 2.32 -11.19
N MET A 69 17.85 2.47 -11.12
CA MET A 69 17.00 1.52 -10.39
C MET A 69 17.02 0.16 -11.08
N ILE A 70 16.90 -0.91 -10.29
CA ILE A 70 16.74 -2.26 -10.81
C ILE A 70 15.50 -2.39 -11.71
N ALA A 71 15.60 -3.14 -12.80
CA ALA A 71 14.46 -3.49 -13.64
C ALA A 71 13.50 -4.43 -12.88
N ARG A 72 12.17 -4.24 -12.99
CA ARG A 72 11.18 -5.08 -12.29
C ARG A 72 11.42 -6.59 -12.51
N SER A 73 11.65 -7.02 -13.75
CA SER A 73 11.91 -8.43 -14.06
C SER A 73 13.17 -8.97 -13.38
N LYS A 74 14.22 -8.15 -13.27
CA LYS A 74 15.45 -8.51 -12.54
C LYS A 74 15.25 -8.57 -11.03
N ALA A 75 14.42 -7.68 -10.48
CA ALA A 75 14.01 -7.79 -9.09
C ALA A 75 13.25 -9.10 -8.84
N ILE A 76 12.32 -9.47 -9.72
CA ILE A 76 11.59 -10.75 -9.61
C ILE A 76 12.54 -11.94 -9.65
N GLU A 77 13.48 -11.99 -10.61
CA GLU A 77 14.49 -13.04 -10.69
C GLU A 77 15.30 -13.14 -9.38
N SER A 78 15.83 -12.00 -8.91
CA SER A 78 16.60 -11.91 -7.65
C SER A 78 15.81 -12.38 -6.42
N ILE A 79 14.53 -12.06 -6.34
CA ILE A 79 13.65 -12.54 -5.26
C ILE A 79 13.50 -14.05 -5.35
N LEU A 80 13.14 -14.59 -6.52
CA LEU A 80 12.86 -16.02 -6.71
C LEU A 80 14.09 -16.91 -6.49
N GLU A 81 15.30 -16.41 -6.75
CA GLU A 81 16.56 -17.12 -6.50
C GLU A 81 16.84 -17.37 -5.01
N GLN A 82 16.20 -16.61 -4.12
CA GLN A 82 16.38 -16.71 -2.68
C GLN A 82 15.30 -17.55 -1.98
N LEU A 83 14.32 -18.02 -2.74
CA LEU A 83 13.21 -18.81 -2.22
C LEU A 83 13.48 -20.30 -2.47
N ASP A 84 13.25 -21.10 -1.44
CA ASP A 84 13.29 -22.55 -1.56
C ASP A 84 12.05 -23.07 -2.29
N ASP A 85 12.07 -24.37 -2.61
CA ASP A 85 10.99 -24.99 -3.36
C ASP A 85 9.71 -25.18 -2.53
N GLU A 86 9.81 -25.15 -1.19
CA GLU A 86 8.68 -25.27 -0.27
C GLU A 86 7.88 -23.98 -0.12
N THR A 87 8.54 -22.82 -0.27
CA THR A 87 7.95 -21.49 -0.13
C THR A 87 6.71 -21.32 -1.00
N ALA A 88 5.60 -20.83 -0.44
CA ALA A 88 4.39 -20.49 -1.18
C ALA A 88 4.50 -19.08 -1.76
N VAL A 89 4.58 -18.95 -3.08
CA VAL A 89 4.68 -17.64 -3.76
C VAL A 89 3.35 -17.31 -4.43
N LEU A 90 2.75 -16.17 -4.09
CA LEU A 90 1.53 -15.68 -4.73
C LEU A 90 1.85 -14.39 -5.49
N SER A 91 1.60 -14.39 -6.79
CA SER A 91 1.91 -13.25 -7.66
C SER A 91 0.65 -12.57 -8.20
N THR A 92 0.66 -11.24 -8.29
CA THR A 92 -0.48 -10.47 -8.82
C THR A 92 -0.58 -10.55 -10.34
N THR A 93 -1.79 -10.27 -10.85
CA THR A 93 -2.14 -10.29 -12.27
C THR A 93 -1.25 -9.37 -13.10
N GLY A 94 -1.34 -9.48 -14.42
CA GLY A 94 -0.58 -8.63 -15.34
C GLY A 94 0.85 -9.10 -15.55
N MET A 95 1.79 -8.16 -15.67
CA MET A 95 3.19 -8.45 -16.01
C MET A 95 3.92 -9.23 -14.91
N ILE A 96 3.63 -8.98 -13.63
CA ILE A 96 4.32 -9.67 -12.52
C ILE A 96 4.09 -11.18 -12.59
N THR A 97 2.84 -11.64 -12.66
CA THR A 97 2.54 -13.08 -12.86
C THR A 97 3.24 -13.67 -14.10
N ARG A 98 3.31 -12.92 -15.21
CA ARG A 98 3.96 -13.41 -16.45
C ARG A 98 5.48 -13.51 -16.30
N GLU A 99 6.09 -12.53 -15.63
CA GLU A 99 7.53 -12.50 -15.36
C GLU A 99 7.91 -13.61 -14.38
N VAL A 100 7.12 -13.84 -13.32
CA VAL A 100 7.31 -14.97 -12.39
C VAL A 100 7.20 -16.31 -13.13
N TYR A 101 6.16 -16.46 -13.97
CA TYR A 101 5.94 -17.69 -14.75
C TYR A 101 7.09 -17.98 -15.73
N ALA A 102 7.57 -16.94 -16.42
CA ALA A 102 8.68 -17.06 -17.36
C ALA A 102 10.03 -17.30 -16.65
N ALA A 103 10.22 -16.75 -15.44
CA ALA A 103 11.48 -16.87 -14.71
C ALA A 103 11.63 -18.25 -14.04
N LYS A 104 10.62 -18.73 -13.31
CA LYS A 104 10.70 -20.01 -12.56
C LYS A 104 9.31 -20.56 -12.27
N ASP A 105 8.70 -21.25 -13.23
CA ASP A 105 7.46 -21.99 -12.95
C ASP A 105 7.68 -23.18 -12.00
N ARG A 106 6.82 -23.31 -10.98
CA ARG A 106 6.80 -24.43 -10.04
C ARG A 106 5.44 -24.57 -9.34
N PRO A 107 5.11 -25.75 -8.77
CA PRO A 107 3.84 -25.98 -8.06
C PRO A 107 3.57 -25.02 -6.90
N GLY A 108 4.61 -24.58 -6.18
CA GLY A 108 4.51 -23.59 -5.11
C GLY A 108 4.30 -22.15 -5.56
N ASN A 109 4.09 -21.89 -6.87
CA ASN A 109 3.68 -20.57 -7.36
C ASN A 109 2.17 -20.56 -7.67
N PHE A 110 1.46 -19.63 -7.04
CA PHE A 110 0.08 -19.29 -7.37
C PHE A 110 0.04 -18.02 -8.22
N TYR A 111 -0.46 -18.15 -9.44
CA TYR A 111 -0.62 -17.05 -10.38
C TYR A 111 -2.04 -16.48 -10.28
N MET A 112 -2.21 -15.30 -9.67
CA MET A 112 -3.52 -14.66 -9.54
C MET A 112 -3.95 -14.05 -10.88
N ILE A 113 -4.49 -14.88 -11.77
CA ILE A 113 -4.94 -14.44 -13.09
C ILE A 113 -6.30 -13.71 -13.00
N GLY A 114 -6.34 -12.44 -13.41
CA GLY A 114 -7.60 -11.71 -13.63
C GLY A 114 -8.22 -11.00 -12.42
N SER A 115 -7.56 -11.01 -11.25
CA SER A 115 -8.09 -10.41 -10.01
C SER A 115 -7.07 -9.47 -9.35
N MET A 116 -6.95 -8.25 -9.86
CA MET A 116 -6.04 -7.24 -9.29
C MET A 116 -6.49 -6.83 -7.89
N GLY A 117 -5.54 -6.64 -6.97
CA GLY A 117 -5.78 -6.27 -5.58
C GLY A 117 -6.17 -7.43 -4.65
N LEU A 118 -6.38 -8.66 -5.15
CA LEU A 118 -6.79 -9.78 -4.30
C LEU A 118 -5.63 -10.66 -3.84
N THR A 119 -4.45 -10.59 -4.46
CA THR A 119 -3.31 -11.46 -4.18
C THR A 119 -2.94 -11.46 -2.70
N SER A 120 -2.78 -10.28 -2.10
CA SER A 120 -2.38 -10.14 -0.70
C SER A 120 -3.42 -10.70 0.27
N SER A 121 -4.71 -10.61 -0.05
CA SER A 121 -5.77 -11.16 0.80
C SER A 121 -5.84 -12.68 0.75
N VAL A 122 -5.58 -13.27 -0.43
CA VAL A 122 -5.51 -14.73 -0.59
C VAL A 122 -4.25 -15.28 0.07
N ALA A 123 -3.12 -14.59 -0.11
CA ALA A 123 -1.86 -14.97 0.51
C ALA A 123 -1.90 -14.92 2.03
N LEU A 124 -2.58 -13.93 2.62
CA LEU A 124 -2.82 -13.91 4.06
C LEU A 124 -3.54 -15.18 4.53
N GLY A 125 -4.61 -15.58 3.84
CA GLY A 125 -5.32 -16.82 4.15
C GLY A 125 -4.43 -18.07 4.03
N VAL A 126 -3.58 -18.13 3.00
CA VAL A 126 -2.58 -19.21 2.83
C VAL A 126 -1.60 -19.22 4.01
N SER A 127 -1.05 -18.06 4.38
CA SER A 127 -0.08 -17.92 5.47
C SER A 127 -0.64 -18.39 6.81
N LEU A 128 -1.88 -18.00 7.13
CA LEU A 128 -2.55 -18.36 8.39
C LEU A 128 -2.89 -19.85 8.47
N LEU A 129 -3.24 -20.48 7.35
CA LEU A 129 -3.55 -21.92 7.30
C LEU A 129 -2.30 -22.80 7.22
N ASN A 130 -1.14 -22.22 6.92
CA ASN A 130 0.13 -22.94 6.72
C ASN A 130 1.27 -22.27 7.51
N PRO A 131 1.19 -22.15 8.84
CA PRO A 131 2.13 -21.35 9.65
C PRO A 131 3.59 -21.83 9.56
N GLU A 132 3.81 -23.10 9.24
CA GLU A 132 5.15 -23.70 9.12
C GLU A 132 5.81 -23.45 7.74
N ARG A 133 5.10 -22.82 6.80
CA ARG A 133 5.58 -22.59 5.43
C ARG A 133 5.69 -21.10 5.14
N GLU A 134 6.86 -20.64 4.68
CA GLU A 134 7.03 -19.27 4.23
C GLU A 134 6.05 -18.93 3.10
N THR A 135 5.38 -17.79 3.23
CA THR A 135 4.48 -17.24 2.22
C THR A 135 5.05 -15.92 1.72
N VAL A 136 5.28 -15.82 0.41
CA VAL A 136 5.79 -14.62 -0.24
C VAL A 136 4.74 -14.07 -1.20
N ILE A 137 4.42 -12.80 -1.04
CA ILE A 137 3.54 -12.06 -1.95
C ILE A 137 4.43 -11.27 -2.91
N LEU A 138 4.19 -11.43 -4.22
CA LEU A 138 4.72 -10.57 -5.27
C LEU A 138 3.59 -9.71 -5.83
N GLU A 139 3.42 -8.53 -5.26
CA GLU A 139 2.39 -7.57 -5.62
C GLU A 139 2.99 -6.35 -6.34
N GLY A 140 2.23 -5.70 -7.22
CA GLY A 140 2.60 -4.43 -7.82
C GLY A 140 1.97 -3.28 -7.05
N ASP A 141 2.60 -2.11 -7.04
CA ASP A 141 2.09 -0.88 -6.45
C ASP A 141 0.61 -0.60 -6.80
N GLY A 142 0.23 -0.70 -8.08
CA GLY A 142 -1.13 -0.51 -8.53
C GLY A 142 -2.12 -1.51 -7.95
N SER A 143 -1.71 -2.77 -7.76
CA SER A 143 -2.52 -3.82 -7.13
C SER A 143 -2.70 -3.55 -5.64
N ALA A 144 -1.61 -3.22 -4.94
CA ALA A 144 -1.65 -2.87 -3.51
C ALA A 144 -2.53 -1.64 -3.25
N LEU A 145 -2.45 -0.62 -4.11
CA LEU A 145 -3.30 0.58 -4.03
C LEU A 145 -4.79 0.28 -4.18
N MET A 146 -5.17 -0.73 -4.98
CA MET A 146 -6.58 -1.08 -5.18
C MET A 146 -7.21 -1.78 -3.98
N SER A 147 -6.42 -2.50 -3.18
CA SER A 147 -6.89 -3.20 -1.98
C SER A 147 -6.06 -2.85 -0.75
N MET A 148 -5.83 -1.55 -0.55
CA MET A 148 -4.99 -1.04 0.55
C MET A 148 -5.47 -1.49 1.95
N GLY A 149 -6.78 -1.76 2.12
CA GLY A 149 -7.32 -2.30 3.37
C GLY A 149 -6.71 -3.66 3.76
N THR A 150 -6.17 -4.41 2.81
CA THR A 150 -5.46 -5.67 3.07
C THR A 150 -4.16 -5.46 3.83
N LEU A 151 -3.48 -4.31 3.70
CA LEU A 151 -2.27 -4.01 4.49
C LEU A 151 -2.61 -3.95 5.99
N ALA A 152 -3.70 -3.27 6.34
CA ALA A 152 -4.17 -3.20 7.73
C ALA A 152 -4.59 -4.58 8.26
N LEU A 153 -5.21 -5.41 7.41
CA LEU A 153 -5.62 -6.75 7.78
C LEU A 153 -4.41 -7.68 8.01
N ILE A 154 -3.39 -7.63 7.15
CA ILE A 154 -2.16 -8.40 7.34
C ILE A 154 -1.48 -7.98 8.66
N ALA A 155 -1.36 -6.68 8.89
CA ALA A 155 -0.77 -6.15 10.12
C ALA A 155 -1.56 -6.55 11.37
N SER A 156 -2.90 -6.66 11.31
CA SER A 156 -3.70 -7.07 12.46
C SER A 156 -3.62 -8.57 12.77
N GLU A 157 -3.52 -9.42 11.74
CA GLU A 157 -3.44 -10.87 11.90
C GLU A 157 -2.02 -11.34 12.27
N THR A 158 -0.99 -10.53 11.99
CA THR A 158 0.41 -10.76 12.37
C THR A 158 0.99 -12.15 12.00
N PRO A 159 0.84 -12.63 10.75
CA PRO A 159 1.40 -13.92 10.36
C PRO A 159 2.94 -13.90 10.41
N ALA A 160 3.51 -14.76 11.23
CA ALA A 160 4.97 -14.84 11.46
C ALA A 160 5.76 -15.29 10.22
N ASN A 161 5.11 -15.92 9.25
CA ASN A 161 5.69 -16.57 8.07
C ASN A 161 5.46 -15.79 6.76
N LEU A 162 5.05 -14.51 6.82
CA LEU A 162 4.65 -13.73 5.64
C LEU A 162 5.67 -12.65 5.27
N ILE A 163 6.12 -12.66 4.01
CA ILE A 163 6.89 -11.58 3.38
C ILE A 163 6.04 -10.98 2.26
N HIS A 164 5.71 -9.69 2.38
CA HIS A 164 4.95 -8.95 1.39
C HIS A 164 5.88 -8.08 0.55
N VAL A 165 6.15 -8.46 -0.70
CA VAL A 165 6.95 -7.65 -1.62
C VAL A 165 6.04 -6.83 -2.52
N ILE A 166 6.25 -5.52 -2.53
CA ILE A 166 5.60 -4.59 -3.45
C ILE A 166 6.63 -4.11 -4.47
N LEU A 167 6.45 -4.47 -5.73
CA LEU A 167 7.21 -3.97 -6.87
C LEU A 167 6.61 -2.62 -7.30
N ASP A 168 7.29 -1.54 -6.96
CA ASP A 168 6.85 -0.18 -7.22
C ASP A 168 7.61 0.44 -8.40
N ASN A 169 6.99 0.37 -9.58
CA ASN A 169 7.46 1.01 -10.81
C ASN A 169 6.62 2.26 -11.17
N GLU A 170 5.71 2.67 -10.29
CA GLU A 170 4.77 3.78 -10.48
C GLU A 170 3.88 3.65 -11.72
N SER A 171 3.61 2.44 -12.22
CA SER A 171 2.96 2.26 -13.52
C SER A 171 2.10 1.00 -13.66
N TYR A 172 0.88 1.17 -14.16
CA TYR A 172 0.03 0.09 -14.65
C TYR A 172 0.53 -0.44 -16.01
N GLU A 173 1.70 -1.08 -16.03
CA GLU A 173 2.37 -1.52 -17.27
C GLU A 173 1.52 -2.47 -18.13
N SER A 174 0.62 -3.24 -17.51
CA SER A 174 -0.21 -4.21 -18.23
C SER A 174 -1.34 -3.58 -19.05
N THR A 175 -1.70 -2.32 -18.79
CA THR A 175 -2.85 -1.64 -19.40
C THR A 175 -2.47 -0.41 -20.23
N GLY A 176 -1.19 -0.22 -20.52
CA GLY A 176 -0.68 0.92 -21.28
C GLY A 176 0.22 1.86 -20.48
N ALA A 177 0.76 1.41 -19.34
CA ALA A 177 1.76 2.11 -18.54
C ALA A 177 1.29 3.47 -17.99
N GLN A 178 -0.01 3.61 -17.71
CA GLN A 178 -0.53 4.78 -17.02
C GLN A 178 0.11 4.89 -15.63
N PRO A 179 0.45 6.11 -15.17
CA PRO A 179 1.06 6.29 -13.87
C PRO A 179 0.11 5.84 -12.76
N THR A 180 0.65 5.16 -11.76
CA THR A 180 -0.04 4.96 -10.49
C THR A 180 0.18 6.18 -9.58
N ILE A 181 -0.53 6.20 -8.45
CA ILE A 181 -0.35 7.27 -7.45
C ILE A 181 0.76 6.94 -6.43
N SER A 182 1.50 5.84 -6.57
CA SER A 182 2.59 5.48 -5.63
C SER A 182 3.76 6.47 -5.69
N SER A 183 3.90 7.23 -6.79
CA SER A 183 4.81 8.38 -6.90
C SER A 183 4.54 9.47 -5.86
N GLN A 184 3.33 9.54 -5.33
CA GLN A 184 2.87 10.53 -4.34
C GLN A 184 2.55 9.90 -2.99
N ILE A 185 2.23 8.60 -2.98
CA ILE A 185 1.78 7.86 -1.81
C ILE A 185 2.77 6.72 -1.52
N ALA A 186 3.55 6.90 -0.45
CA ALA A 186 4.52 5.94 0.02
C ALA A 186 3.82 4.71 0.66
N LEU A 187 3.76 3.59 -0.07
CA LEU A 187 3.14 2.36 0.40
C LEU A 187 3.89 1.73 1.59
N ASP A 188 5.20 1.94 1.67
CA ASP A 188 6.07 1.62 2.81
C ASP A 188 5.67 2.41 4.07
N ASP A 189 5.45 3.71 3.97
CA ASP A 189 4.96 4.51 5.11
C ASP A 189 3.59 4.03 5.59
N ILE A 190 2.70 3.67 4.66
CA ILE A 190 1.37 3.13 4.98
C ILE A 190 1.49 1.79 5.70
N ALA A 191 2.34 0.88 5.21
CA ALA A 191 2.58 -0.41 5.85
C ALA A 191 3.16 -0.26 7.26
N SER A 192 4.09 0.68 7.44
CA SER A 192 4.67 0.99 8.75
C SER A 192 3.59 1.51 9.71
N ALA A 193 2.77 2.46 9.26
CA ALA A 193 1.67 3.00 10.04
C ALA A 193 0.56 1.96 10.33
N ALA A 194 0.37 0.98 9.44
CA ALA A 194 -0.58 -0.12 9.64
C ALA A 194 -0.12 -1.11 10.73
N GLY A 195 1.18 -1.18 11.02
CA GLY A 195 1.74 -2.05 12.06
C GLY A 195 2.43 -3.31 11.55
N TYR A 196 2.97 -3.31 10.32
CA TYR A 196 3.87 -4.37 9.87
C TYR A 196 5.07 -4.50 10.83
N GLN A 197 5.52 -5.74 11.07
CA GLN A 197 6.59 -6.04 12.02
C GLN A 197 7.93 -5.44 11.58
N SER A 198 8.19 -5.42 10.27
CA SER A 198 9.23 -4.59 9.68
C SER A 198 8.82 -4.13 8.28
N VAL A 199 9.39 -3.00 7.87
CA VAL A 199 9.19 -2.41 6.55
C VAL A 199 10.53 -1.93 6.01
N HIS A 200 10.85 -2.35 4.80
CA HIS A 200 12.12 -2.07 4.14
C HIS A 200 11.87 -1.50 2.75
N ARG A 201 12.73 -0.57 2.33
CA ARG A 201 12.71 0.01 0.98
C ARG A 201 14.07 -0.22 0.33
N VAL A 202 14.07 -0.83 -0.84
CA VAL A 202 15.28 -1.16 -1.62
C VAL A 202 15.11 -0.76 -3.08
N ASP A 203 16.20 -0.47 -3.78
CA ASP A 203 16.18 -0.08 -5.20
C ASP A 203 17.25 -0.79 -6.06
N ASP A 204 17.98 -1.73 -5.47
CA ASP A 204 19.01 -2.53 -6.11
C ASP A 204 18.97 -4.01 -5.69
N ASP A 205 19.76 -4.83 -6.39
CA ASP A 205 19.82 -6.28 -6.22
C ASP A 205 20.37 -6.71 -4.86
N GLU A 206 21.39 -6.00 -4.36
CA GLU A 206 22.04 -6.32 -3.08
C GLU A 206 21.12 -5.99 -1.90
N GLY A 207 20.35 -4.90 -1.99
CA GLY A 207 19.31 -4.56 -1.03
C GLY A 207 18.22 -5.64 -0.98
N ILE A 208 17.73 -6.09 -2.14
CA ILE A 208 16.74 -7.18 -2.22
C ILE A 208 17.27 -8.44 -1.51
N LYS A 209 18.51 -8.84 -1.79
CA LYS A 209 19.14 -10.01 -1.18
C LYS A 209 19.28 -9.88 0.33
N THR A 210 19.73 -8.72 0.77
CA THR A 210 19.93 -8.44 2.19
C THR A 210 18.62 -8.51 2.96
N GLU A 211 17.57 -7.86 2.45
CA GLU A 211 16.32 -7.75 3.18
C GLU A 211 15.50 -9.04 3.16
N ILE A 212 15.51 -9.82 2.06
CA ILE A 212 14.88 -11.16 2.06
C ILE A 212 15.58 -12.08 3.06
N ALA A 213 16.92 -12.10 3.07
CA ALA A 213 17.67 -12.89 4.04
C ALA A 213 17.39 -12.46 5.49
N ALA A 214 17.27 -11.15 5.75
CA ALA A 214 16.93 -10.63 7.07
C ALA A 214 15.51 -11.05 7.50
N CYS A 215 14.52 -10.88 6.62
CA CYS A 215 13.12 -11.26 6.89
C CYS A 215 12.98 -12.75 7.23
N LYS A 216 13.79 -13.62 6.61
CA LYS A 216 13.82 -15.07 6.92
C LYS A 216 14.30 -15.41 8.33
N THR A 217 14.93 -14.47 9.03
CA THR A 217 15.52 -14.68 10.37
C THR A 217 14.67 -14.14 11.50
N SER A 218 13.53 -13.50 11.21
CA SER A 218 12.63 -12.92 12.20
C SER A 218 11.17 -13.24 11.90
N PRO A 219 10.28 -13.27 12.90
CA PRO A 219 8.85 -13.35 12.66
C PRO A 219 8.33 -12.12 11.90
N GLY A 220 7.49 -12.36 10.89
CA GLY A 220 6.77 -11.34 10.14
C GLY A 220 5.51 -10.79 10.84
N PRO A 221 4.62 -10.09 10.10
CA PRO A 221 4.67 -9.87 8.66
C PRO A 221 5.68 -8.78 8.30
N HIS A 222 6.47 -9.06 7.26
CA HIS A 222 7.44 -8.12 6.71
C HIS A 222 6.90 -7.49 5.43
N LEU A 223 7.22 -6.22 5.19
CA LEU A 223 7.01 -5.59 3.89
C LEU A 223 8.34 -5.14 3.29
N ILE A 224 8.58 -5.51 2.03
CA ILE A 224 9.71 -5.03 1.24
C ILE A 224 9.14 -4.27 0.04
N LEU A 225 9.30 -2.96 0.03
CA LEU A 225 9.02 -2.14 -1.14
C LEU A 225 10.27 -2.11 -2.02
N VAL A 226 10.17 -2.72 -3.20
CA VAL A 226 11.22 -2.71 -4.21
C VAL A 226 10.93 -1.61 -5.21
N LYS A 227 11.67 -0.51 -5.11
CA LYS A 227 11.59 0.58 -6.06
C LYS A 227 12.30 0.18 -7.35
N CYS A 228 11.58 0.08 -8.45
CA CYS A 228 12.10 -0.46 -9.70
C CYS A 228 11.75 0.40 -10.91
N SER A 229 12.47 0.21 -12.01
CA SER A 229 12.17 0.87 -13.27
C SER A 229 11.07 0.16 -14.04
N ILE A 230 10.33 0.93 -14.86
CA ILE A 230 9.49 0.37 -15.91
C ILE A 230 10.38 -0.48 -16.84
N ALA A 231 10.04 -1.76 -16.99
CA ALA A 231 10.88 -2.74 -17.66
C ALA A 231 10.04 -3.71 -18.50
N PRO A 232 9.56 -3.29 -19.69
CA PRO A 232 8.82 -4.17 -20.56
C PRO A 232 9.74 -5.32 -21.01
N VAL A 233 9.31 -6.57 -20.77
CA VAL A 233 10.02 -7.75 -21.24
C VAL A 233 9.41 -8.20 -22.58
N PRO A 234 10.13 -8.13 -23.71
CA PRO A 234 9.61 -8.58 -25.00
C PRO A 234 9.39 -10.09 -25.02
N GLY A 235 8.31 -10.54 -25.65
CA GLY A 235 8.11 -11.96 -25.96
C GLY A 235 7.63 -12.85 -24.82
N ILE A 236 7.40 -12.33 -23.60
CA ILE A 236 6.79 -13.13 -22.53
C ILE A 236 5.29 -13.30 -22.74
N GLY A 237 4.88 -14.57 -22.76
CA GLY A 237 3.48 -14.98 -22.92
C GLY A 237 2.63 -14.70 -21.69
N ARG A 238 1.33 -14.98 -21.81
CA ARG A 238 0.47 -15.17 -20.63
C ARG A 238 0.79 -16.52 -19.99
N VAL A 239 0.41 -16.68 -18.73
CA VAL A 239 0.31 -18.01 -18.12
C VAL A 239 -0.66 -18.84 -18.95
N ASP A 240 -0.21 -20.00 -19.42
CA ASP A 240 -0.99 -20.94 -20.25
C ASP A 240 -1.79 -21.94 -19.39
N LEU A 241 -1.56 -21.97 -18.08
CA LEU A 241 -2.37 -22.70 -17.10
C LEU A 241 -3.73 -22.04 -16.88
N THR A 242 -4.76 -22.86 -16.76
CA THR A 242 -6.10 -22.44 -16.33
C THR A 242 -6.12 -22.14 -14.83
N ALA A 243 -7.10 -21.35 -14.38
CA ALA A 243 -7.29 -21.05 -12.96
C ALA A 243 -7.48 -22.32 -12.11
N VAL A 244 -8.08 -23.37 -12.69
CA VAL A 244 -8.28 -24.67 -12.03
C VAL A 244 -6.96 -25.40 -11.87
N GLU A 245 -6.13 -25.46 -12.91
CA GLU A 245 -4.80 -26.07 -12.82
C GLU A 245 -3.88 -25.34 -11.84
N ILE A 246 -3.92 -23.99 -11.83
CA ILE A 246 -3.16 -23.18 -10.87
C ILE A 246 -3.60 -23.49 -9.43
N ARG A 247 -4.92 -23.54 -9.17
CA ARG A 247 -5.45 -23.90 -7.86
C ARG A 247 -5.00 -25.30 -7.45
N ASP A 248 -5.24 -26.30 -8.31
CA ASP A 248 -5.05 -27.71 -7.96
C ASP A 248 -3.58 -28.04 -7.72
N ARG A 249 -2.67 -27.54 -8.58
CA ARG A 249 -1.23 -27.74 -8.38
C ARG A 249 -0.72 -27.07 -7.11
N PHE A 250 -1.22 -25.88 -6.79
CA PHE A 250 -0.79 -25.12 -5.62
C PHE A 250 -1.36 -25.72 -4.33
N SER A 251 -2.63 -26.12 -4.33
CA SER A 251 -3.23 -26.84 -3.20
C SER A 251 -2.51 -28.16 -2.92
N ALA A 252 -2.15 -28.93 -3.96
CA ALA A 252 -1.36 -30.15 -3.79
C ALA A 252 0.05 -29.90 -3.23
N HIS A 253 0.65 -28.74 -3.55
CA HIS A 253 1.93 -28.31 -2.97
C HIS A 253 1.82 -27.96 -1.48
N LEU A 254 0.70 -27.38 -1.06
CA LEU A 254 0.50 -26.99 0.34
C LEU A 254 0.27 -28.19 1.28
N GLY A 255 -0.27 -29.30 0.78
CA GLY A 255 -0.55 -30.52 1.56
C GLY A 255 -2.02 -30.66 1.89
#